data_AF-A0A355U647-F1
#
_entry.id   AF-A0A355U647-F1
#
_cell.length_a   1.000
_cell.length_b   1.000
_cell.length_c   1.000
_cell.angle_alpha   90.00
_cell.angle_beta   90.00
_cell.angle_gamma   90.00
#
_symmetry.space_group_name_H-M   'P 1'
#
loop_
_entity.id
_entity.type
_entity.pdbx_description
1 polymer ?
#
loop_
_entity_poly.entity_id
_entity_poly.type
_entity_poly.pdbx_seq_one_letter_code
_entity_poly.pdbx_strand_id
1 'polypeptide(L)'
;MKVKKILKTILLVSSVLVAICCSRRVDSADRTLAYVNSLLVDSLSELRALSEINGKSSGAIVLVGDPAGCLRLSEWMLLCDEFDNIDAKRSSDGLPDFSGETIVSVLNFVDTAYQSLAATKDGQVALRELTIRNSLASLRIRPRCKILLICNPVLSEYGGSDVRDLFERVGCNVPVIYSSDTTVSLSDVCFLTMRKMNMFTHNISYPSASLFMTIRDSIDSRESVVPFVDSLVPASFPDTVGVLAPNTYYSYVVQNQY
;
A
#
# COMPACT_ATOMS: atom_id res chain seq x y z
N MET A 1 -12.69 -18.02 -57.48
CA MET A 1 -12.69 -16.62 -56.97
C MET A 1 -13.64 -16.34 -55.79
N LYS A 2 -14.72 -17.12 -55.56
CA LYS A 2 -15.70 -16.87 -54.48
C LYS A 2 -15.22 -17.26 -53.07
N VAL A 3 -14.42 -18.33 -52.93
CA VAL A 3 -13.93 -18.84 -51.63
C VAL A 3 -12.99 -17.86 -50.91
N LYS A 4 -12.11 -17.18 -51.65
CA LYS A 4 -11.19 -16.16 -51.08
C LYS A 4 -11.92 -14.92 -50.54
N LYS A 5 -13.11 -14.60 -51.05
CA LYS A 5 -13.93 -13.49 -50.52
C LYS A 5 -14.60 -13.91 -49.22
N ILE A 6 -15.16 -15.11 -49.14
CA ILE A 6 -15.82 -15.64 -47.94
C ILE A 6 -14.84 -15.77 -46.77
N LEU A 7 -13.61 -16.26 -47.03
CA LEU A 7 -12.58 -16.40 -45.99
C LEU A 7 -12.13 -15.05 -45.42
N LYS A 8 -12.06 -14.00 -46.27
CA LYS A 8 -11.74 -12.64 -45.82
C LYS A 8 -12.86 -12.05 -44.95
N THR A 9 -14.12 -12.32 -45.27
CA THR A 9 -15.26 -11.84 -44.47
C THR A 9 -15.29 -12.52 -43.10
N ILE A 10 -15.01 -13.83 -43.04
CA ILE A 10 -14.95 -14.57 -41.76
C ILE A 10 -13.81 -14.06 -40.88
N LEU A 11 -12.63 -13.78 -41.46
CA LEU A 11 -11.49 -13.24 -40.71
C LEU A 11 -11.78 -11.85 -40.13
N LEU A 12 -12.50 -11.00 -40.89
CA LEU A 12 -12.85 -9.64 -40.48
C LEU A 12 -13.94 -9.64 -39.39
N VAL A 13 -14.91 -10.55 -39.45
CA VAL A 13 -15.95 -10.70 -38.43
C VAL A 13 -15.35 -11.27 -37.13
N SER A 14 -14.38 -12.19 -37.23
CA SER A 14 -13.65 -12.71 -36.08
C SER A 14 -12.79 -11.64 -35.40
N SER A 15 -12.12 -10.75 -36.14
CA SER A 15 -11.35 -9.65 -35.54
C SER A 15 -12.22 -8.60 -34.87
N VAL A 16 -13.44 -8.36 -35.36
CA VAL A 16 -14.43 -7.49 -34.68
C VAL A 16 -14.99 -8.15 -33.41
N LEU A 17 -15.26 -9.46 -33.43
CA LEU A 17 -15.71 -10.20 -32.24
C LEU A 17 -14.63 -10.30 -31.16
N VAL A 18 -13.35 -10.48 -31.54
CA VAL A 18 -12.23 -10.45 -30.58
C VAL A 18 -12.03 -9.05 -30.01
N ALA A 19 -12.21 -7.99 -30.80
CA ALA A 19 -12.17 -6.61 -30.29
C ALA A 19 -13.34 -6.30 -29.34
N ILE A 20 -14.51 -6.90 -29.54
CA ILE A 20 -15.67 -6.77 -28.64
C ILE A 20 -15.49 -7.62 -27.36
N CYS A 21 -14.79 -8.75 -27.43
CA CYS A 21 -14.42 -9.54 -26.24
C CYS A 21 -13.22 -8.97 -25.46
N CYS A 22 -12.34 -8.19 -26.12
CA CYS A 22 -11.25 -7.44 -25.49
C CYS A 22 -11.63 -6.02 -25.09
N SER A 23 -12.84 -5.58 -25.43
CA SER A 23 -13.47 -4.46 -24.76
C SER A 23 -13.77 -4.92 -23.35
N ARG A 24 -12.81 -4.71 -22.44
CA ARG A 24 -13.06 -4.71 -20.99
C ARG A 24 -14.40 -4.00 -20.79
N ARG A 25 -15.33 -4.68 -20.13
CA ARG A 25 -16.47 -4.02 -19.51
C ARG A 25 -15.91 -2.85 -18.70
N VAL A 26 -16.04 -1.65 -19.25
CA VAL A 26 -16.05 -0.42 -18.45
C VAL A 26 -17.43 -0.35 -17.81
N ASP A 27 -17.77 -1.36 -17.02
CA ASP A 27 -18.96 -1.36 -16.17
C ASP A 27 -18.51 -0.94 -14.78
N SER A 28 -18.14 0.33 -14.71
CA SER A 28 -18.41 1.26 -13.62
C SER A 28 -17.54 2.48 -13.87
N ALA A 29 -18.17 3.56 -14.35
CA ALA A 29 -17.83 4.84 -13.76
C ALA A 29 -18.07 4.63 -12.25
N ASP A 30 -16.98 4.36 -11.53
CA ASP A 30 -16.93 4.22 -10.09
C ASP A 30 -17.79 5.34 -9.51
N ARG A 31 -18.94 5.00 -8.92
CA ARG A 31 -19.62 5.95 -8.06
C ARG A 31 -18.62 6.26 -6.97
N THR A 32 -18.07 7.47 -6.99
CA THR A 32 -17.23 7.99 -5.92
C THR A 32 -17.90 7.65 -4.61
N LEU A 33 -17.18 6.93 -3.75
CA LEU A 33 -17.67 6.47 -2.47
C LEU A 33 -18.28 7.65 -1.70
N ALA A 34 -19.48 7.49 -1.14
CA ALA A 34 -20.15 8.56 -0.40
C ALA A 34 -19.24 9.14 0.70
N TYR A 35 -18.45 8.27 1.34
CA TYR A 35 -17.45 8.63 2.33
C TYR A 35 -16.32 9.54 1.80
N VAL A 36 -15.86 9.35 0.56
CA VAL A 36 -14.87 10.27 -0.06
C VAL A 36 -15.48 11.65 -0.24
N ASN A 37 -16.74 11.72 -0.68
CA ASN A 37 -17.43 13.00 -0.84
C ASN A 37 -17.64 13.71 0.50
N SER A 38 -18.00 12.99 1.57
CA SER A 38 -18.13 13.61 2.90
C SER A 38 -16.79 14.16 3.40
N LEU A 39 -15.69 13.42 3.23
CA LEU A 39 -14.35 13.89 3.59
C LEU A 39 -13.95 15.17 2.85
N LEU A 40 -14.26 15.27 1.56
CA LEU A 40 -13.97 16.45 0.74
C LEU A 40 -14.85 17.66 1.10
N VAL A 41 -16.04 17.45 1.69
CA VAL A 41 -16.90 18.53 2.17
C VAL A 41 -16.47 18.99 3.57
N ASP A 42 -16.22 18.04 4.47
CA ASP A 42 -16.06 18.32 5.90
C ASP A 42 -14.60 18.63 6.30
N SER A 43 -13.61 18.14 5.57
CA SER A 43 -12.20 18.13 6.02
C SER A 43 -11.17 18.51 4.96
N LEU A 44 -11.59 19.16 3.86
CA LEU A 44 -10.70 19.47 2.73
C LEU A 44 -9.45 20.27 3.12
N SER A 45 -9.59 21.26 4.01
CA SER A 45 -8.46 22.10 4.46
C SER A 45 -7.43 21.28 5.23
N GLU A 46 -7.87 20.41 6.13
CA GLU A 46 -6.99 19.50 6.88
C GLU A 46 -6.30 18.51 5.92
N LEU A 47 -7.06 17.93 4.98
CA LEU A 47 -6.53 16.99 3.99
C LEU A 47 -5.47 17.64 3.10
N ARG A 48 -5.65 18.91 2.71
CA ARG A 48 -4.64 19.68 1.97
C ARG A 48 -3.41 19.99 2.82
N ALA A 49 -3.59 20.36 4.09
CA ALA A 49 -2.45 20.57 4.97
C ALA A 49 -1.62 19.27 5.17
N LEU A 50 -2.30 18.13 5.25
CA LEU A 50 -1.64 16.81 5.27
C LEU A 50 -0.98 16.49 3.93
N SER A 51 -1.59 16.83 2.80
CA SER A 51 -1.03 16.54 1.47
C SER A 51 0.27 17.32 1.21
N GLU A 52 0.36 18.58 1.65
CA GLU A 52 1.54 19.46 1.47
C GLU A 52 2.79 19.00 2.23
N ILE A 53 2.61 18.32 3.37
CA ILE A 53 3.72 17.89 4.22
C ILE A 53 4.21 16.46 3.93
N ASN A 54 3.49 15.70 3.10
CA ASN A 54 3.81 14.34 2.69
C ASN A 54 4.29 14.30 1.22
N GLY A 55 4.72 13.13 0.74
CA GLY A 55 5.20 12.91 -0.64
C GLY A 55 6.61 13.44 -0.91
N LYS A 56 7.37 13.80 0.14
CA LYS A 56 8.74 14.33 0.03
C LYS A 56 9.76 13.19 0.13
N SER A 57 10.89 13.31 -0.57
CA SER A 57 11.99 12.33 -0.54
C SER A 57 12.64 12.16 0.84
N SER A 58 12.43 13.08 1.79
CA SER A 58 12.87 12.94 3.19
C SER A 58 11.90 12.16 4.08
N GLY A 59 10.75 11.73 3.54
CA GLY A 59 9.79 10.91 4.27
C GLY A 59 10.18 9.43 4.31
N ALA A 60 9.26 8.61 4.82
CA ALA A 60 9.39 7.17 4.95
C ALA A 60 8.43 6.43 4.02
N ILE A 61 8.79 5.20 3.69
CA ILE A 61 7.92 4.26 2.97
C ILE A 61 6.95 3.67 3.98
N VAL A 62 5.64 3.93 3.83
CA VAL A 62 4.63 3.50 4.82
C VAL A 62 3.83 2.33 4.26
N LEU A 63 3.73 1.27 5.07
CA LEU A 63 3.00 0.04 4.78
C LEU A 63 1.70 0.04 5.59
N VAL A 64 0.55 -0.17 4.94
CA VAL A 64 -0.75 -0.33 5.59
C VAL A 64 -1.40 -1.64 5.16
N GLY A 65 -2.02 -2.38 6.08
CA GLY A 65 -2.59 -3.68 5.77
C GLY A 65 -2.88 -4.52 7.01
N ASP A 66 -3.02 -5.83 6.81
CA ASP A 66 -2.99 -6.77 7.93
C ASP A 66 -1.56 -6.84 8.52
N PRO A 67 -1.42 -7.08 9.83
CA PRO A 67 -0.11 -7.09 10.48
C PRO A 67 0.90 -8.03 9.82
N ALA A 68 0.46 -9.23 9.43
CA ALA A 68 1.35 -10.23 8.84
C ALA A 68 1.86 -9.82 7.44
N GLY A 69 0.99 -9.24 6.60
CA GLY A 69 1.36 -8.69 5.31
C GLY A 69 2.36 -7.54 5.40
N CYS A 70 2.12 -6.58 6.30
CA CYS A 70 3.03 -5.46 6.53
C CYS A 70 4.41 -5.93 7.02
N LEU A 71 4.44 -6.83 8.01
CA LEU A 71 5.70 -7.28 8.61
C LEU A 71 6.55 -8.11 7.64
N ARG A 72 5.92 -9.05 6.88
CA ARG A 72 6.65 -9.81 5.85
C ARG A 72 7.23 -8.91 4.78
N LEU A 73 6.48 -7.93 4.29
CA LEU A 73 6.97 -7.01 3.27
C LEU A 73 8.05 -6.09 3.84
N SER A 74 7.86 -5.58 5.07
CA SER A 74 8.86 -4.76 5.74
C SER A 74 10.19 -5.49 5.89
N GLU A 75 10.17 -6.75 6.34
CA GLU A 75 11.38 -7.55 6.47
C GLU A 75 12.04 -7.80 5.12
N TRP A 76 11.25 -8.18 4.11
CA TRP A 76 11.77 -8.36 2.76
C TRP A 76 12.47 -7.10 2.25
N MET A 77 11.86 -5.93 2.43
CA MET A 77 12.43 -4.64 2.02
C MET A 77 13.66 -4.21 2.85
N LEU A 78 13.86 -4.76 4.06
CA LEU A 78 15.09 -4.52 4.82
C LEU A 78 16.29 -5.30 4.27
N LEU A 79 16.03 -6.37 3.50
CA LEU A 79 17.03 -7.37 3.15
C LEU A 79 17.24 -7.56 1.65
N CYS A 80 16.25 -7.22 0.81
CA CYS A 80 16.32 -7.47 -0.61
C CYS A 80 17.41 -6.63 -1.29
N ASP A 81 18.10 -7.25 -2.24
CA ASP A 81 19.18 -6.69 -3.08
C ASP A 81 18.97 -7.29 -4.48
N GLU A 82 17.84 -6.96 -5.08
CA GLU A 82 17.42 -7.44 -6.40
C GLU A 82 17.83 -6.48 -7.52
N PHE A 83 18.18 -5.23 -7.16
CA PHE A 83 18.46 -4.16 -8.09
C PHE A 83 19.79 -3.44 -7.79
N ASP A 84 20.45 -3.00 -8.86
CA ASP A 84 21.61 -2.13 -8.75
C ASP A 84 21.12 -0.72 -8.40
N ASN A 85 21.54 -0.18 -7.26
CA ASN A 85 21.07 1.11 -6.76
C ASN A 85 21.53 2.30 -7.62
N ILE A 86 22.53 2.10 -8.50
CA ILE A 86 23.06 3.12 -9.40
C ILE A 86 22.27 3.12 -10.72
N ASP A 87 22.10 1.99 -11.38
CA ASP A 87 21.51 1.93 -12.73
C ASP A 87 20.12 1.28 -12.81
N ALA A 88 19.61 0.77 -11.69
CA ALA A 88 18.31 0.13 -11.54
C ALA A 88 18.09 -1.12 -12.42
N LYS A 89 19.17 -1.74 -12.92
CA LYS A 89 19.07 -3.08 -13.51
C LYS A 89 18.77 -4.10 -12.43
N ARG A 90 18.09 -5.18 -12.83
CA ARG A 90 17.79 -6.30 -11.96
C ARG A 90 19.03 -7.17 -11.78
N SER A 91 19.92 -6.73 -10.90
CA SER A 91 21.17 -7.37 -10.52
C SER A 91 21.61 -6.85 -9.17
N SER A 92 21.99 -7.74 -8.26
CA SER A 92 22.52 -7.37 -6.94
C SER A 92 23.78 -6.50 -7.06
N ASP A 93 23.87 -5.45 -6.25
CA ASP A 93 25.07 -4.61 -6.08
C ASP A 93 25.74 -4.80 -4.71
N GLY A 94 25.17 -5.66 -3.86
CA GLY A 94 25.66 -5.97 -2.52
C GLY A 94 25.10 -5.06 -1.42
N LEU A 95 24.21 -4.12 -1.75
CA LEU A 95 23.51 -3.24 -0.83
C LEU A 95 22.00 -3.49 -0.89
N PRO A 96 21.28 -3.38 0.23
CA PRO A 96 19.83 -3.45 0.18
C PRO A 96 19.24 -2.41 -0.79
N ASP A 97 18.23 -2.81 -1.56
CA ASP A 97 17.51 -1.99 -2.56
C ASP A 97 16.93 -0.69 -1.95
N PHE A 98 16.64 -0.72 -0.65
CA PHE A 98 16.06 0.40 0.11
C PHE A 98 17.08 1.03 1.06
N SER A 99 18.38 0.96 0.75
CA SER A 99 19.44 1.59 1.53
C SER A 99 19.13 3.05 1.87
N GLY A 100 19.32 3.42 3.13
CA GLY A 100 19.06 4.75 3.67
C GLY A 100 17.59 5.06 3.98
N GLU A 101 16.66 4.16 3.62
CA GLU A 101 15.23 4.39 3.80
C GLU A 101 14.73 3.96 5.18
N THR A 102 13.60 4.56 5.58
CA THR A 102 12.80 4.11 6.73
C THR A 102 11.52 3.46 6.21
N ILE A 103 11.28 2.24 6.65
CA ILE A 103 10.07 1.47 6.37
C ILE A 103 9.17 1.52 7.61
N VAL A 104 7.98 2.09 7.49
CA VAL A 104 7.04 2.25 8.59
C VAL A 104 5.86 1.32 8.38
N SER A 105 5.66 0.36 9.28
CA SER A 105 4.48 -0.52 9.22
C SER A 105 3.40 -0.04 10.17
N VAL A 106 2.22 0.28 9.63
CA VAL A 106 1.01 0.59 10.41
C VAL A 106 0.16 -0.68 10.48
N LEU A 107 0.27 -1.38 11.61
CA LEU A 107 -0.36 -2.68 11.84
C LEU A 107 -1.81 -2.49 12.24
N ASN A 108 -2.75 -2.93 11.39
CA ASN A 108 -4.17 -2.86 11.72
C ASN A 108 -4.60 -4.05 12.57
N PHE A 109 -4.65 -3.90 13.90
CA PHE A 109 -5.13 -4.95 14.81
C PHE A 109 -6.64 -4.85 15.09
N VAL A 110 -7.26 -3.72 14.74
CA VAL A 110 -8.65 -3.41 15.03
C VAL A 110 -9.60 -4.18 14.12
N ASP A 111 -9.31 -4.20 12.82
CA ASP A 111 -10.14 -4.86 11.81
C ASP A 111 -9.25 -5.73 10.94
N THR A 112 -9.36 -7.05 11.05
CA THR A 112 -8.47 -8.00 10.36
C THR A 112 -9.22 -9.05 9.54
N ALA A 113 -10.55 -9.13 9.69
CA ALA A 113 -11.41 -10.10 9.02
C ALA A 113 -11.77 -9.69 7.57
N TYR A 114 -10.82 -9.17 6.81
CA TYR A 114 -11.06 -8.54 5.50
C TYR A 114 -11.77 -9.47 4.51
N GLN A 115 -11.36 -10.74 4.46
CA GLN A 115 -11.94 -11.73 3.54
C GLN A 115 -13.43 -11.96 3.81
N SER A 116 -13.85 -11.92 5.08
CA SER A 116 -15.26 -12.12 5.44
C SER A 116 -16.14 -10.95 4.97
N LEU A 117 -15.60 -9.73 4.97
CA LEU A 117 -16.30 -8.53 4.53
C LEU A 117 -16.50 -8.52 3.00
N ALA A 118 -15.54 -9.05 2.23
CA ALA A 118 -15.61 -9.11 0.78
C ALA A 118 -16.84 -9.89 0.24
N ALA A 119 -17.43 -10.77 1.05
CA ALA A 119 -18.56 -11.62 0.68
C ALA A 119 -19.89 -10.86 0.51
N THR A 120 -20.02 -9.64 1.05
CA THR A 120 -21.27 -8.86 1.01
C THR A 120 -21.04 -7.47 0.42
N LYS A 121 -22.05 -6.87 -0.21
CA LYS A 121 -21.92 -5.51 -0.75
C LYS A 121 -21.61 -4.48 0.33
N ASP A 122 -22.24 -4.60 1.50
CA ASP A 122 -22.01 -3.70 2.63
C ASP A 122 -20.60 -3.88 3.18
N GLY A 123 -20.10 -5.12 3.26
CA GLY A 123 -18.72 -5.39 3.65
C GLY A 123 -17.70 -4.89 2.62
N GLN A 124 -18.01 -4.92 1.32
CA GLN A 124 -17.17 -4.28 0.29
C GLN A 124 -17.09 -2.77 0.47
N VAL A 125 -18.20 -2.10 0.81
CA VAL A 125 -18.21 -0.67 1.16
C VAL A 125 -17.35 -0.42 2.40
N ALA A 126 -17.49 -1.25 3.44
CA ALA A 126 -16.68 -1.14 4.65
C ALA A 126 -15.18 -1.31 4.37
N LEU A 127 -14.80 -2.23 3.47
CA LEU A 127 -13.40 -2.39 3.03
C LEU A 127 -12.86 -1.15 2.34
N ARG A 128 -13.65 -0.51 1.46
CA ARG A 128 -13.27 0.76 0.81
C ARG A 128 -13.01 1.86 1.83
N GLU A 129 -13.94 2.05 2.77
CA GLU A 129 -13.82 3.04 3.84
C GLU A 129 -12.62 2.77 4.74
N LEU A 130 -12.39 1.49 5.08
CA LEU A 130 -11.26 1.09 5.90
C LEU A 130 -9.92 1.36 5.21
N THR A 131 -9.80 1.06 3.92
CA THR A 131 -8.59 1.35 3.14
C THR A 131 -8.30 2.85 3.10
N ILE A 132 -9.33 3.70 2.93
CA ILE A 132 -9.20 5.16 3.01
C ILE A 132 -8.76 5.60 4.41
N ARG A 133 -9.42 5.12 5.46
CA ARG A 133 -9.08 5.47 6.85
C ARG A 133 -7.63 5.13 7.17
N ASN A 134 -7.18 3.91 6.87
CA ASN A 134 -5.80 3.48 7.08
C ASN A 134 -4.80 4.36 6.31
N SER A 135 -5.14 4.73 5.07
CA SER A 135 -4.31 5.60 4.23
C SER A 135 -4.22 7.02 4.77
N LEU A 136 -5.31 7.60 5.27
CA LEU A 136 -5.29 8.91 5.92
C LEU A 136 -4.53 8.88 7.24
N ALA A 137 -4.67 7.80 8.01
CA ALA A 137 -3.89 7.56 9.21
C ALA A 137 -2.39 7.59 8.92
N SER A 138 -1.96 6.98 7.81
CA SER A 138 -0.57 6.97 7.35
C SER A 138 0.00 8.38 7.07
N LEU A 139 -0.83 9.33 6.64
CA LEU A 139 -0.39 10.71 6.39
C LEU A 139 -0.14 11.51 7.68
N ARG A 140 -0.73 11.07 8.80
CA ARG A 140 -0.67 11.76 10.09
C ARG A 140 0.56 11.37 10.91
N ILE A 141 1.12 10.18 10.68
CA ILE A 141 2.27 9.67 11.46
C ILE A 141 3.56 10.46 11.21
N ARG A 142 4.54 10.20 12.08
CA ARG A 142 5.93 10.65 11.95
C ARG A 142 6.82 9.40 11.93
N PRO A 143 7.80 9.28 11.02
CA PRO A 143 8.15 10.20 9.92
C PRO A 143 7.02 10.36 8.86
N ARG A 144 7.09 11.41 8.04
CA ARG A 144 6.06 11.72 7.03
C ARG A 144 6.06 10.67 5.91
N CYS A 145 4.90 10.34 5.37
CA CYS A 145 4.75 9.38 4.30
C CYS A 145 5.35 9.94 2.99
N LYS A 146 6.31 9.20 2.41
CA LYS A 146 6.85 9.47 1.07
C LYS A 146 6.13 8.65 0.01
N ILE A 147 5.92 7.36 0.29
CA ILE A 147 5.21 6.38 -0.54
C ILE A 147 4.32 5.57 0.40
N LEU A 148 3.12 5.25 -0.06
CA LEU A 148 2.17 4.41 0.64
C LEU A 148 2.00 3.08 -0.09
N LEU A 149 2.19 1.97 0.63
CA LEU A 149 1.94 0.62 0.13
C LEU A 149 0.73 0.04 0.85
N ILE A 150 -0.24 -0.44 0.08
CA ILE A 150 -1.37 -1.22 0.62
C ILE A 150 -0.99 -2.70 0.50
N CYS A 151 -0.61 -3.28 1.63
CA CYS A 151 0.04 -4.59 1.72
C CYS A 151 -0.95 -5.77 1.85
N ASN A 152 -2.23 -5.53 1.59
CA ASN A 152 -3.26 -6.56 1.61
C ASN A 152 -4.00 -6.63 0.26
N PRO A 153 -4.07 -7.80 -0.39
CA PRO A 153 -4.71 -7.94 -1.70
C PRO A 153 -6.20 -7.57 -1.70
N VAL A 154 -6.92 -7.87 -0.62
CA VAL A 154 -8.36 -7.58 -0.49
C VAL A 154 -8.57 -6.07 -0.33
N LEU A 155 -7.81 -5.41 0.54
CA LEU A 155 -7.87 -3.94 0.66
C LEU A 155 -7.49 -3.23 -0.65
N SER A 156 -6.51 -3.78 -1.36
CA SER A 156 -6.06 -3.30 -2.67
C SER A 156 -7.15 -3.43 -3.74
N GLU A 157 -7.84 -4.57 -3.78
CA GLU A 157 -8.93 -4.84 -4.72
C GLU A 157 -10.09 -3.86 -4.55
N TYR A 158 -10.51 -3.64 -3.31
CA TYR A 158 -11.71 -2.84 -3.06
C TYR A 158 -11.44 -1.35 -2.93
N GLY A 159 -10.41 -0.93 -2.18
CA GLY A 159 -10.22 0.47 -1.80
C GLY A 159 -8.99 1.16 -2.38
N GLY A 160 -8.11 0.44 -3.09
CA GLY A 160 -6.86 1.03 -3.60
C GLY A 160 -7.09 2.17 -4.60
N SER A 161 -8.08 2.03 -5.50
CA SER A 161 -8.46 3.08 -6.45
C SER A 161 -9.03 4.32 -5.77
N ASP A 162 -9.84 4.14 -4.72
CA ASP A 162 -10.43 5.24 -3.96
C ASP A 162 -9.38 6.08 -3.24
N VAL A 163 -8.36 5.45 -2.66
CA VAL A 163 -7.25 6.17 -2.02
C VAL A 163 -6.52 7.02 -3.03
N ARG A 164 -6.23 6.45 -4.21
CA ARG A 164 -5.55 7.18 -5.28
C ARG A 164 -6.38 8.37 -5.77
N ASP A 165 -7.67 8.17 -6.03
CA ASP A 165 -8.60 9.24 -6.44
C ASP A 165 -8.71 10.34 -5.37
N LEU A 166 -8.83 9.97 -4.09
CA LEU A 166 -8.83 10.93 -2.99
C LEU A 166 -7.52 11.74 -2.95
N PHE A 167 -6.37 11.05 -3.02
CA PHE A 167 -5.05 11.69 -2.97
C PHE A 167 -4.87 12.65 -4.14
N GLU A 168 -5.28 12.28 -5.34
CA GLU A 168 -5.26 13.15 -6.51
C GLU A 168 -6.13 14.41 -6.31
N ARG A 169 -7.37 14.24 -5.84
CA ARG A 169 -8.31 15.36 -5.60
C ARG A 169 -7.84 16.36 -4.54
N VAL A 170 -7.07 15.90 -3.55
CA VAL A 170 -6.50 16.79 -2.50
C VAL A 170 -5.08 17.26 -2.82
N GLY A 171 -4.53 16.92 -4.00
CA GLY A 171 -3.19 17.31 -4.43
C GLY A 171 -2.06 16.64 -3.64
N CYS A 172 -2.28 15.41 -3.16
CA CYS A 172 -1.28 14.62 -2.45
C CYS A 172 -0.32 13.94 -3.42
N ASN A 173 0.97 14.27 -3.31
CA ASN A 173 2.02 13.73 -4.16
C ASN A 173 2.56 12.37 -3.70
N VAL A 174 1.99 11.78 -2.65
CA VAL A 174 2.38 10.45 -2.17
C VAL A 174 1.97 9.40 -3.22
N PRO A 175 2.91 8.66 -3.82
CA PRO A 175 2.58 7.53 -4.66
C PRO A 175 1.90 6.44 -3.82
N VAL A 176 0.75 5.95 -4.30
CA VAL A 176 -0.01 4.86 -3.67
C VAL A 176 0.19 3.60 -4.50
N ILE A 177 0.87 2.62 -3.92
CA ILE A 177 1.23 1.35 -4.57
C ILE A 177 0.40 0.24 -3.95
N TYR A 178 -0.34 -0.49 -4.79
CA TYR A 178 -1.24 -1.54 -4.36
C TYR A 178 -1.46 -2.54 -5.49
N SER A 179 -1.76 -3.78 -5.14
CA SER A 179 -2.11 -4.83 -6.10
C SER A 179 -2.98 -5.89 -5.43
N SER A 180 -4.06 -6.28 -6.10
CA SER A 180 -4.84 -7.46 -5.73
C SER A 180 -4.22 -8.76 -6.26
N ASP A 181 -3.34 -8.67 -7.25
CA ASP A 181 -2.58 -9.80 -7.77
C ASP A 181 -1.42 -10.11 -6.82
N THR A 182 -1.48 -11.27 -6.17
CA THR A 182 -0.48 -11.75 -5.21
C THR A 182 0.85 -12.15 -5.86
N THR A 183 0.92 -12.22 -7.19
CA THR A 183 2.17 -12.49 -7.93
C THR A 183 3.00 -11.23 -8.15
N VAL A 184 2.40 -10.04 -7.97
CA VAL A 184 3.08 -8.75 -8.09
C VAL A 184 3.96 -8.52 -6.87
N SER A 185 5.26 -8.30 -7.11
CA SER A 185 6.18 -7.85 -6.08
C SER A 185 5.97 -6.36 -5.80
N LEU A 186 5.35 -6.04 -4.65
CA LEU A 186 5.15 -4.65 -4.22
C LEU A 186 6.49 -3.94 -3.96
N SER A 187 7.54 -4.66 -3.53
CA SER A 187 8.89 -4.09 -3.37
C SER A 187 9.48 -3.68 -4.71
N ASP A 188 9.38 -4.51 -5.75
CA ASP A 188 9.91 -4.19 -7.08
C ASP A 188 9.21 -2.94 -7.64
N VAL A 189 7.88 -2.89 -7.52
CA VAL A 189 7.09 -1.72 -7.95
C VAL A 189 7.47 -0.46 -7.16
N CYS A 190 7.70 -0.60 -5.85
CA CYS A 190 8.15 0.49 -4.99
C CYS A 190 9.52 1.02 -5.42
N PHE A 191 10.50 0.13 -5.58
CA PHE A 191 11.86 0.47 -6.00
C PHE A 191 11.85 1.23 -7.34
N LEU A 192 11.17 0.67 -8.35
CA LEU A 192 11.08 1.29 -9.68
C LEU A 192 10.36 2.64 -9.65
N THR A 193 9.31 2.77 -8.82
CA THR A 193 8.60 4.04 -8.61
C THR A 193 9.53 5.08 -7.97
N MET A 194 10.25 4.72 -6.92
CA MET A 194 11.22 5.58 -6.25
C MET A 194 12.32 6.04 -7.20
N ARG A 195 12.85 5.14 -8.03
CA ARG A 195 13.87 5.46 -9.03
C ARG A 195 13.35 6.45 -10.07
N LYS A 196 12.17 6.17 -10.63
CA LYS A 196 11.52 7.03 -11.64
C LYS A 196 11.25 8.44 -11.10
N MET A 197 10.90 8.54 -9.82
CA MET A 197 10.53 9.80 -9.18
C MET A 197 11.70 10.47 -8.43
N ASN A 198 12.90 9.90 -8.46
CA ASN A 198 14.07 10.37 -7.72
C ASN A 198 13.79 10.57 -6.21
N MET A 199 13.17 9.57 -5.58
CA MET A 199 12.70 9.64 -4.18
C MET A 199 13.60 8.94 -3.16
N PHE A 200 14.70 8.32 -3.60
CA PHE A 200 15.68 7.73 -2.69
C PHE A 200 16.39 8.81 -1.87
N THR A 201 16.71 8.49 -0.62
CA THR A 201 17.61 9.32 0.17
C THR A 201 19.04 9.26 -0.39
N HIS A 202 19.85 10.27 -0.06
CA HIS A 202 21.30 10.24 -0.32
C HIS A 202 22.08 9.56 0.82
N ASN A 203 21.38 8.92 1.76
CA ASN A 203 22.01 8.30 2.92
C ASN A 203 22.45 6.88 2.55
N ILE A 204 23.73 6.57 2.77
CA ILE A 204 24.27 5.24 2.54
C ILE A 204 24.32 4.53 3.89
N SER A 205 23.20 3.94 4.27
CA SER A 205 23.07 3.15 5.49
C SER A 205 22.15 1.96 5.24
N TYR A 206 22.18 0.96 6.13
CA TYR A 206 21.13 -0.05 6.12
C TYR A 206 19.75 0.59 6.28
N PRO A 207 18.71 0.03 5.62
CA PRO A 207 17.35 0.47 5.84
C PRO A 207 16.94 0.25 7.31
N SER A 208 16.01 1.08 7.77
CA SER A 208 15.50 1.06 9.13
C SER A 208 14.01 0.75 9.14
N ALA A 209 13.51 0.24 10.25
CA ALA A 209 12.08 -0.03 10.40
C ALA A 209 11.47 0.60 11.66
N SER A 210 10.21 0.99 11.54
CA SER A 210 9.41 1.53 12.64
C SER A 210 8.00 0.94 12.60
N LEU A 211 7.44 0.68 13.78
CA LEU A 211 6.12 0.08 13.92
C LEU A 211 5.14 1.07 14.56
N PHE A 212 3.95 1.13 13.97
CA PHE A 212 2.76 1.75 14.53
C PHE A 212 1.66 0.71 14.56
N MET A 213 0.68 0.93 15.43
CA MET A 213 -0.51 0.09 15.49
C MET A 213 -1.76 0.95 15.52
N THR A 214 -2.82 0.44 14.89
CA THR A 214 -4.17 0.97 15.12
C THR A 214 -4.73 0.36 16.39
N ILE A 215 -5.32 1.19 17.23
CA ILE A 215 -6.07 0.78 18.41
C ILE A 215 -7.45 1.42 18.38
N ARG A 216 -8.47 0.74 18.89
CA ARG A 216 -9.75 1.38 19.23
C ARG A 216 -9.62 1.99 20.61
N ASP A 217 -9.91 3.28 20.70
CA ASP A 217 -10.08 3.93 21.99
C ASP A 217 -11.27 3.30 22.71
N SER A 218 -11.05 2.89 23.96
CA SER A 218 -12.05 2.31 24.83
C SER A 218 -13.23 3.26 25.13
N ILE A 219 -13.04 4.58 25.00
CA ILE A 219 -14.02 5.58 25.44
C ILE A 219 -15.00 5.94 24.31
N ASP A 220 -14.51 6.16 23.09
CA ASP A 220 -15.34 6.66 21.98
C ASP A 220 -15.31 5.77 20.72
N SER A 221 -14.67 4.59 20.80
CA SER A 221 -14.49 3.66 19.67
C SER A 221 -13.75 4.25 18.47
N ARG A 222 -13.08 5.40 18.62
CA ARG A 222 -12.28 5.97 17.53
C ARG A 222 -11.00 5.17 17.33
N GLU A 223 -10.63 5.00 16.07
CA GLU A 223 -9.38 4.40 15.67
C GLU A 223 -8.25 5.44 15.79
N SER A 224 -7.26 5.13 16.62
CA SER A 224 -6.05 5.94 16.77
C SER A 224 -4.83 5.16 16.29
N VAL A 225 -3.89 5.85 15.66
CA VAL A 225 -2.58 5.28 15.31
C VAL A 225 -1.57 5.73 16.35
N VAL A 226 -0.98 4.75 17.03
CA VAL A 226 0.02 4.97 18.08
C VAL A 226 1.30 4.23 17.74
N PRO A 227 2.47 4.66 18.26
CA PRO A 227 3.67 3.83 18.24
C PRO A 227 3.35 2.44 18.77
N PHE A 228 3.96 1.41 18.18
CA PHE A 228 3.70 0.03 18.57
C PHE A 228 4.06 -0.23 20.03
N VAL A 229 3.16 -0.92 20.75
CA VAL A 229 3.33 -1.32 22.14
C VAL A 229 2.90 -2.78 22.27
N ASP A 230 3.82 -3.66 22.66
CA ASP A 230 3.55 -5.10 22.80
C ASP A 230 2.36 -5.41 23.71
N SER A 231 2.19 -4.67 24.81
CA SER A 231 1.09 -4.89 25.75
C SER A 231 -0.30 -4.59 25.20
N LEU A 232 -0.39 -3.92 24.03
CA LEU A 232 -1.65 -3.60 23.37
C LEU A 232 -1.99 -4.58 22.24
N VAL A 233 -1.12 -5.55 21.96
CA VAL A 233 -1.37 -6.59 20.96
C VAL A 233 -2.50 -7.50 21.45
N PRO A 234 -3.58 -7.70 20.68
CA PRO A 234 -4.66 -8.57 21.09
C PRO A 234 -4.19 -10.02 21.26
N ALA A 235 -4.66 -10.72 22.30
CA ALA A 235 -4.29 -12.12 22.54
C ALA A 235 -4.72 -13.09 21.42
N SER A 236 -5.64 -12.67 20.54
CA SER A 236 -6.01 -13.40 19.32
C SER A 236 -4.89 -13.42 18.28
N PHE A 237 -3.88 -12.57 18.42
CA PHE A 237 -2.63 -12.61 17.67
C PHE A 237 -1.59 -13.40 18.48
N PRO A 238 -1.20 -14.61 18.06
CA PRO A 238 -0.22 -15.43 18.79
C PRO A 238 1.13 -14.72 18.89
N ASP A 239 1.81 -14.94 20.02
CA ASP A 239 3.01 -14.23 20.51
C ASP A 239 3.90 -13.61 19.42
N THR A 240 3.95 -12.29 19.47
CA THR A 240 4.47 -11.32 18.48
C THR A 240 5.96 -11.39 18.21
N VAL A 241 6.73 -12.15 18.99
CA VAL A 241 8.19 -12.16 18.89
C VAL A 241 8.72 -13.28 17.99
N GLY A 242 8.06 -14.43 17.95
CA GLY A 242 8.50 -15.58 17.15
C GLY A 242 7.79 -15.74 15.80
N VAL A 243 6.59 -15.17 15.67
CA VAL A 243 5.69 -15.40 14.51
C VAL A 243 5.54 -14.16 13.63
N LEU A 244 5.68 -12.96 14.22
CA LEU A 244 5.48 -11.68 13.53
C LEU A 244 6.80 -10.96 13.19
N ALA A 245 7.93 -11.44 13.72
CA ALA A 245 9.27 -11.01 13.36
C ALA A 245 10.17 -12.24 13.15
N PRO A 246 10.42 -12.69 11.92
CA PRO A 246 11.45 -13.69 11.68
C PRO A 246 12.81 -13.03 11.97
N ASN A 247 13.48 -13.46 13.04
CA ASN A 247 14.91 -13.33 13.36
C ASN A 247 15.65 -11.95 13.28
N THR A 248 15.11 -10.86 12.74
CA THR A 248 15.87 -9.62 12.43
C THR A 248 15.34 -8.34 13.09
N TYR A 249 14.05 -8.24 13.44
CA TYR A 249 13.55 -7.03 14.13
C TYR A 249 14.20 -6.83 15.51
N TYR A 250 14.52 -7.91 16.22
CA TYR A 250 15.28 -7.86 17.47
C TYR A 250 16.74 -7.43 17.28
N SER A 251 17.38 -7.72 16.15
CA SER A 251 18.80 -7.35 15.94
C SER A 251 18.97 -5.86 15.66
N TYR A 252 18.02 -5.21 14.97
CA TYR A 252 18.13 -3.78 14.64
C TYR A 252 17.70 -2.84 15.78
N VAL A 253 16.71 -3.21 16.60
CA VAL A 253 16.30 -2.39 17.76
C VAL A 253 17.37 -2.37 18.84
N VAL A 254 18.10 -3.48 19.03
CA VAL A 254 19.20 -3.56 20.01
C VAL A 254 20.45 -2.79 19.54
N GLN A 255 20.70 -2.70 18.23
CA GLN A 255 21.85 -1.94 17.69
C GLN A 255 21.69 -0.42 17.78
N ASN A 256 20.46 0.11 17.85
CA ASN A 256 20.20 1.55 18.00
C ASN A 256 20.06 2.01 19.47
N GLN A 257 20.38 1.14 20.43
CA GLN A 257 20.35 1.47 21.86
C GLN A 257 21.74 1.58 22.52
N TYR A 258 22.82 1.58 21.73
CA TYR A 258 24.19 1.77 22.20
C TYR A 258 24.91 2.88 21.43
#